data_AF-A0A182U6S7-F1
#
_entry.id   AF-A0A182U6S7-F1
#
_cell.length_a   1.000
_cell.length_b   1.000
_cell.length_c   1.000
_cell.angle_alpha   90.00
_cell.angle_beta   90.00
_cell.angle_gamma   90.00
#
_symmetry.space_group_name_H-M   'P 1'
#
loop_
_entity.id
_entity.type
_entity.pdbx_description
1 polymer ?
#
loop_
_entity_poly.entity_id
_entity_poly.type
_entity_poly.pdbx_seq_one_letter_code
_entity_poly.pdbx_strand_id
1 'polypeptide(L)'
;MQLVNRIIEAVNLPLSPKYLRVTAILIAIYKVLTAHVFLFVMLLGLAHAEEMSTILQMSIADQKDGEYIWTTSEQEESINEWRFKSAEKLASVTLCVLYIGTTVATIYVLSCLGLLIGTLRNRHEFFIPWMVVDFFGTLAIGSVVLACGCNDSTYQYVAEWEYWGFCTIMFIFNATVWCVIRLFYKNLVHMTKLREVAIVAIPCPAAVPPTANGACSNTTTSSTTNTGKCPNGIPHHYRKENMHLSDGGLKHILFDANEANYLV
;
A
#
# COMPACT_ATOMS: atom_id res chain seq x y z
N MET A 1 -31.44 11.98 -9.64
CA MET A 1 -30.58 12.77 -8.72
C MET A 1 -30.54 12.19 -7.30
N GLN A 2 -31.67 11.83 -6.66
CA GLN A 2 -31.65 11.27 -5.30
C GLN A 2 -30.89 9.94 -5.16
N LEU A 3 -30.97 9.07 -6.17
CA LEU A 3 -30.25 7.79 -6.18
C LEU A 3 -28.73 7.98 -6.28
N VAL A 4 -28.31 8.94 -7.12
CA VAL A 4 -26.89 9.33 -7.27
C VAL A 4 -26.35 9.92 -5.98
N ASN A 5 -27.12 10.77 -5.30
CA ASN A 5 -26.73 11.31 -4.00
C ASN A 5 -26.62 10.22 -2.93
N ARG A 6 -27.54 9.24 -2.88
CA ARG A 6 -27.41 8.09 -1.96
C ARG A 6 -26.20 7.22 -2.25
N ILE A 7 -25.86 7.01 -3.53
CA ILE A 7 -24.65 6.26 -3.91
C ILE A 7 -23.41 7.04 -3.48
N ILE A 8 -23.37 8.35 -3.72
CA ILE A 8 -22.27 9.21 -3.29
C ILE A 8 -22.14 9.19 -1.76
N GLU A 9 -23.24 9.24 -1.03
CA GLU A 9 -23.27 9.20 0.44
C GLU A 9 -22.82 7.84 0.97
N ALA A 10 -23.23 6.74 0.34
CA ALA A 10 -22.77 5.39 0.66
C ALA A 10 -21.26 5.19 0.38
N VAL A 11 -20.74 5.77 -0.69
CA VAL A 11 -19.30 5.79 -1.02
C VAL A 11 -18.53 6.69 -0.05
N ASN A 12 -19.15 7.77 0.44
CA ASN A 12 -18.55 8.72 1.39
C ASN A 12 -18.62 8.26 2.85
N LEU A 13 -19.51 7.34 3.20
CA LEU A 13 -19.59 6.76 4.55
C LEU A 13 -18.26 6.15 5.05
N PRO A 14 -17.57 5.28 4.28
CA PRO A 14 -16.26 4.74 4.67
C PRO A 14 -15.12 5.78 4.61
N LEU A 15 -15.37 6.93 3.99
CA LEU A 15 -14.44 8.06 3.89
C LEU A 15 -14.56 9.03 5.08
N SER A 16 -15.51 8.80 5.99
CA SER A 16 -15.66 9.59 7.22
C SER A 16 -14.44 9.42 8.14
N PRO A 17 -13.88 10.51 8.69
CA PRO A 17 -12.67 10.47 9.50
C PRO A 17 -12.80 9.59 10.76
N LYS A 18 -14.03 9.36 11.24
CA LYS A 18 -14.31 8.51 12.41
C LYS A 18 -14.06 7.02 12.15
N TYR A 19 -14.31 6.53 10.94
CA TYR A 19 -14.17 5.11 10.59
C TYR A 19 -12.96 4.83 9.68
N LEU A 20 -12.26 5.87 9.21
CA LEU A 20 -11.15 5.81 8.27
C LEU A 20 -10.04 4.82 8.68
N ARG A 21 -9.76 4.70 9.98
CA ARG A 21 -8.75 3.75 10.50
C ARG A 21 -9.22 2.31 10.41
N VAL A 22 -10.47 2.05 10.81
CA VAL A 22 -11.05 0.69 10.79
C VAL A 22 -11.20 0.21 9.35
N THR A 23 -11.65 1.08 8.44
CA THR A 23 -11.76 0.76 7.01
C THR A 23 -10.39 0.51 6.39
N ALA A 24 -9.37 1.31 6.70
CA ALA A 24 -8.00 1.08 6.23
C ALA A 24 -7.41 -0.26 6.70
N ILE A 25 -7.64 -0.64 7.97
CA ILE A 25 -7.19 -1.94 8.51
C ILE A 25 -7.91 -3.09 7.80
N LEU A 26 -9.24 -2.99 7.62
CA LEU A 26 -10.02 -4.02 6.94
C LEU A 26 -9.58 -4.21 5.48
N ILE A 27 -9.33 -3.10 4.78
CA ILE A 27 -8.81 -3.12 3.40
C ILE A 27 -7.41 -3.76 3.36
N ALA A 28 -6.53 -3.43 4.31
CA ALA A 28 -5.20 -4.01 4.36
C ALA A 28 -5.24 -5.53 4.58
N ILE A 29 -6.09 -6.02 5.49
CA ILE A 29 -6.29 -7.46 5.72
C ILE A 29 -6.83 -8.13 4.45
N TYR A 30 -7.87 -7.55 3.83
CA TYR A 30 -8.44 -8.05 2.58
C TYR A 30 -7.38 -8.15 1.49
N LYS A 31 -6.59 -7.10 1.27
CA LYS A 31 -5.53 -7.08 0.24
C LYS A 31 -4.43 -8.09 0.51
N VAL A 32 -4.04 -8.29 1.77
CA VAL A 32 -3.07 -9.34 2.15
C VAL A 32 -3.61 -10.72 1.81
N LEU A 33 -4.86 -11.03 2.16
CA LEU A 33 -5.48 -12.31 1.83
C LEU A 33 -5.54 -12.53 0.31
N THR A 34 -6.02 -11.53 -0.44
CA THR A 34 -6.07 -11.61 -1.91
C THR A 34 -4.68 -11.80 -2.53
N ALA A 35 -3.66 -11.13 -2.02
CA ALA A 35 -2.28 -11.27 -2.51
C ALA A 35 -1.71 -12.67 -2.30
N HIS A 36 -2.01 -13.30 -1.15
CA HIS A 36 -1.57 -14.68 -0.88
C HIS A 36 -2.29 -15.70 -1.75
N VAL A 37 -3.61 -15.54 -1.95
CA VAL A 37 -4.37 -16.39 -2.88
C VAL A 37 -3.83 -16.25 -4.30
N PHE A 38 -3.53 -15.02 -4.74
CA PHE A 38 -2.94 -14.78 -6.06
C PHE A 38 -1.57 -15.44 -6.20
N LEU A 39 -0.68 -15.29 -5.22
CA LEU A 39 0.63 -15.96 -5.20
C LEU A 39 0.46 -17.48 -5.29
N PHE A 40 -0.46 -18.06 -4.51
CA PHE A 40 -0.72 -19.49 -4.53
C PHE A 40 -1.16 -19.99 -5.91
N VAL A 41 -2.07 -19.28 -6.58
CA VAL A 41 -2.49 -19.61 -7.95
C VAL A 41 -1.33 -19.51 -8.94
N MET A 42 -0.46 -18.50 -8.82
CA MET A 42 0.71 -18.36 -9.69
C MET A 42 1.72 -19.49 -9.50
N LEU A 43 1.96 -19.93 -8.25
CA LEU A 43 2.83 -21.08 -7.96
C LEU A 43 2.24 -22.40 -8.47
N LEU A 44 0.93 -22.60 -8.33
CA LEU A 44 0.25 -23.75 -8.93
C LEU A 44 0.41 -23.74 -10.46
N GLY A 45 0.18 -22.59 -11.09
CA GLY A 45 0.38 -22.42 -12.53
C GLY A 45 1.81 -22.73 -12.96
N LEU A 46 2.81 -22.28 -12.20
CA LEU A 46 4.22 -22.55 -12.45
C LEU A 46 4.54 -24.05 -12.37
N ALA A 47 4.08 -24.74 -11.32
CA ALA A 47 4.30 -26.16 -11.14
C ALA A 47 3.67 -27.00 -12.28
N HIS A 48 2.43 -26.67 -12.67
CA HIS A 48 1.77 -27.34 -13.80
C HIS A 48 2.43 -27.05 -15.14
N ALA A 49 2.92 -25.83 -15.34
CA ALA A 49 3.64 -25.47 -16.57
C ALA A 49 5.02 -26.15 -16.65
N GLU A 50 5.71 -26.32 -15.52
CA GLU A 50 6.95 -27.09 -15.45
C GLU A 50 6.71 -28.56 -15.80
N GLU A 51 5.69 -29.19 -15.20
CA GLU A 51 5.29 -30.56 -15.53
C GLU A 51 4.95 -30.69 -17.03
N MET A 52 4.15 -29.79 -17.58
CA MET A 52 3.81 -29.79 -19.01
C MET A 52 5.04 -29.62 -19.91
N SER A 53 5.96 -28.72 -19.55
CA SER A 53 7.20 -28.49 -20.32
C SER A 53 8.11 -29.71 -20.29
N THR A 54 8.25 -30.39 -19.14
CA THR A 54 9.08 -31.60 -19.03
C THR A 54 8.52 -32.75 -19.86
N ILE A 55 7.20 -32.95 -19.86
CA ILE A 55 6.54 -33.95 -20.71
C ILE A 55 6.77 -33.64 -22.18
N LEU A 56 6.64 -32.37 -22.60
CA LEU A 56 6.89 -31.96 -23.99
C LEU A 56 8.33 -32.24 -24.41
N GLN A 57 9.32 -31.95 -23.56
CA GLN A 57 10.73 -32.24 -23.84
C GLN A 57 10.99 -33.74 -23.94
N MET A 58 10.35 -34.55 -23.09
CA MET A 58 10.45 -36.01 -23.15
C MET A 58 9.84 -36.56 -24.45
N SER A 59 8.68 -36.06 -24.87
CA SER A 59 8.04 -36.46 -26.14
C SER A 59 8.86 -36.08 -27.37
N ILE A 60 9.54 -34.93 -27.35
CA ILE A 60 10.44 -34.51 -28.43
C ILE A 60 11.67 -35.44 -28.50
N ALA A 61 12.21 -35.85 -27.35
CA ALA A 61 13.33 -36.79 -27.30
C ALA A 61 12.93 -38.19 -27.82
N ASP A 62 11.78 -38.71 -27.40
CA ASP A 62 11.27 -40.01 -27.83
C ASP A 62 10.98 -40.05 -29.34
N GLN A 63 10.40 -38.98 -29.90
CA GLN A 63 10.18 -38.88 -31.34
C GLN A 63 11.51 -38.86 -32.12
N LYS A 64 12.49 -38.09 -31.63
CA LYS A 64 13.82 -38.01 -32.24
C LYS A 64 14.50 -39.37 -32.24
N ASP A 65 14.34 -40.17 -31.19
CA ASP A 65 14.90 -41.51 -31.10
C ASP A 65 14.14 -42.52 -32.00
N GLY A 66 12.83 -42.33 -32.17
CA GLY A 66 11.98 -43.14 -33.06
C GLY A 66 12.26 -42.93 -34.56
N GLU A 67 12.54 -41.70 -34.98
CA GLU A 67 12.82 -41.34 -36.39
C GLU A 67 14.06 -42.06 -36.95
N TYR A 68 15.00 -42.48 -36.09
CA TYR A 68 16.12 -43.34 -36.50
C TYR A 68 15.70 -44.77 -36.86
N ILE A 69 14.50 -45.21 -36.49
CA ILE A 69 14.01 -46.60 -36.59
C ILE A 69 12.97 -46.78 -37.72
N TRP A 70 12.21 -45.75 -38.07
CA TRP A 70 11.19 -45.80 -39.12
C TRP A 70 11.38 -44.68 -40.15
N THR A 71 11.32 -45.00 -41.45
CA THR A 71 11.28 -44.00 -42.53
C THR A 71 9.83 -43.62 -42.79
N THR A 72 9.35 -42.52 -42.20
CA THR A 72 8.03 -41.95 -42.54
C THR A 72 8.11 -41.06 -43.77
N SER A 73 6.94 -40.68 -44.29
CA SER A 73 6.86 -39.79 -45.45
C SER A 73 7.38 -38.38 -45.11
N GLU A 74 8.26 -37.82 -45.95
CA GLU A 74 8.94 -36.53 -45.73
C GLU A 74 7.97 -35.36 -45.41
N GLN A 75 6.74 -35.43 -45.92
CA GLN A 75 5.74 -34.38 -45.73
C GLN A 75 5.05 -34.44 -44.35
N GLU A 76 4.82 -35.65 -43.80
CA GLU A 76 4.27 -35.80 -42.45
C GLU A 76 5.29 -35.43 -41.36
N GLU A 77 6.58 -35.71 -41.60
CA GLU A 77 7.69 -35.30 -40.73
C GLU A 77 7.75 -33.78 -40.60
N SER A 78 7.68 -33.04 -41.72
CA SER A 78 7.76 -31.57 -41.72
C SER A 78 6.63 -30.87 -40.94
N ILE A 79 5.41 -31.42 -40.98
CA ILE A 79 4.24 -30.86 -40.28
C ILE A 79 4.32 -31.15 -38.78
N ASN A 80 4.76 -32.35 -38.41
CA ASN A 80 4.91 -32.74 -37.02
C ASN A 80 6.05 -31.96 -36.36
N GLU A 81 7.20 -31.83 -37.02
CA GLU A 81 8.34 -31.04 -36.54
C GLU A 81 7.95 -29.57 -36.30
N TRP A 82 7.20 -28.97 -37.23
CA TRP A 82 6.71 -27.60 -37.06
C TRP A 82 5.78 -27.44 -35.85
N ARG A 83 4.89 -28.41 -35.62
CA ARG A 83 3.99 -28.42 -34.45
C ARG A 83 4.75 -28.55 -33.14
N PHE A 84 5.76 -29.42 -33.08
CA PHE A 84 6.59 -29.58 -31.88
C PHE A 84 7.40 -28.32 -31.59
N LYS A 85 8.01 -27.71 -32.61
CA LYS A 85 8.73 -26.44 -32.46
C LYS A 85 7.81 -25.30 -32.01
N SER A 86 6.58 -25.25 -32.51
CA SER A 86 5.57 -24.28 -32.06
C SER A 86 5.14 -24.53 -30.62
N ALA A 87 4.94 -25.80 -30.22
CA ALA A 87 4.57 -26.17 -28.87
C ALA A 87 5.68 -25.86 -27.86
N GLU A 88 6.94 -26.14 -28.20
CA GLU A 88 8.12 -25.81 -27.39
C GLU A 88 8.26 -24.30 -27.20
N LYS A 89 8.12 -23.52 -28.28
CA LYS A 89 8.15 -22.05 -28.19
C LYS A 89 7.01 -21.52 -27.32
N LEU A 90 5.81 -22.09 -27.41
CA LEU A 90 4.68 -21.66 -26.59
C LEU A 90 4.87 -22.03 -25.11
N ALA A 91 5.36 -23.24 -24.82
CA ALA A 91 5.64 -23.70 -23.47
C ALA A 91 6.74 -22.86 -22.79
N SER A 92 7.84 -22.58 -23.50
CA SER A 92 8.93 -21.74 -22.99
C SER A 92 8.49 -20.30 -22.73
N VAL A 93 7.69 -19.70 -23.63
CA VAL A 93 7.12 -18.37 -23.39
C VAL A 93 6.18 -18.37 -22.19
N THR A 94 5.33 -19.39 -22.06
CA THR A 94 4.40 -19.51 -20.93
C THR A 94 5.13 -19.66 -19.61
N LEU A 95 6.18 -20.49 -19.54
CA LEU A 95 7.05 -20.58 -18.37
C LEU A 95 7.71 -19.25 -18.03
N CYS A 96 8.27 -18.55 -19.02
CA CYS A 96 8.88 -17.24 -18.81
C CYS A 96 7.88 -16.23 -18.23
N VAL A 97 6.66 -16.18 -18.77
CA VAL A 97 5.58 -15.32 -18.26
C VAL A 97 5.19 -15.70 -16.83
N LEU A 98 5.09 -16.98 -16.51
CA LEU A 98 4.77 -17.46 -15.15
C LEU A 98 5.88 -17.16 -14.14
N TYR A 99 7.14 -17.26 -14.52
CA TYR A 99 8.26 -16.85 -13.67
C TYR A 99 8.21 -15.35 -13.38
N ILE A 100 8.06 -14.52 -14.42
CA ILE A 100 7.93 -13.07 -14.26
C ILE A 100 6.71 -12.75 -13.39
N GLY A 101 5.56 -13.36 -13.67
CA GLY A 101 4.34 -13.18 -12.89
C GLY A 101 4.50 -13.58 -11.42
N THR A 102 5.24 -14.65 -11.13
CA THR A 102 5.54 -15.07 -9.76
C THR A 102 6.44 -14.06 -9.04
N THR A 103 7.44 -13.50 -9.72
CA THR A 103 8.27 -12.42 -9.14
C THR A 103 7.44 -11.17 -8.85
N VAL A 104 6.52 -10.80 -9.73
CA VAL A 104 5.60 -9.67 -9.49
C VAL A 104 4.64 -9.97 -8.34
N ALA A 105 4.12 -11.19 -8.24
CA ALA A 105 3.24 -11.63 -7.15
C ALA A 105 3.95 -11.57 -5.79
N THR A 106 5.21 -12.01 -5.70
CA THR A 106 5.99 -11.94 -4.45
C THR A 106 6.28 -10.50 -4.04
N ILE A 107 6.66 -9.62 -4.97
CA ILE A 107 6.82 -8.18 -4.73
C ILE A 107 5.50 -7.57 -4.24
N TYR A 108 4.38 -7.95 -4.85
CA TYR A 108 3.05 -7.49 -4.44
C TYR A 108 2.70 -7.94 -3.02
N VAL A 109 2.96 -9.21 -2.65
CA VAL A 109 2.77 -9.71 -1.28
C VAL A 109 3.62 -8.93 -0.27
N LEU A 110 4.90 -8.71 -0.56
CA LEU A 110 5.78 -7.92 0.31
C LEU A 110 5.26 -6.48 0.47
N SER A 111 4.74 -5.89 -0.60
CA SER A 111 4.14 -4.55 -0.55
C SER A 111 2.86 -4.52 0.29
N CYS A 112 2.00 -5.53 0.19
CA CYS A 112 0.77 -5.67 0.98
C CYS A 112 1.07 -5.92 2.46
N LEU A 113 2.12 -6.67 2.78
CA LEU A 113 2.61 -6.80 4.14
C LEU A 113 3.08 -5.43 4.66
N GLY A 114 3.85 -4.68 3.87
CA GLY A 114 4.23 -3.30 4.19
C GLY A 114 3.01 -2.42 4.53
N LEU A 115 1.95 -2.49 3.73
CA LEU A 115 0.68 -1.80 4.00
C LEU A 115 0.07 -2.23 5.35
N LEU A 116 0.02 -3.53 5.64
CA LEU A 116 -0.52 -4.04 6.92
C LEU A 116 0.31 -3.56 8.11
N ILE A 117 1.64 -3.67 8.06
CA ILE A 117 2.52 -3.15 9.12
C ILE A 117 2.35 -1.63 9.26
N GLY A 118 2.24 -0.90 8.15
CA GLY A 118 2.03 0.54 8.12
C GLY A 118 0.73 0.97 8.79
N THR A 119 -0.37 0.28 8.49
CA THR A 119 -1.70 0.52 9.10
C THR A 119 -1.73 0.19 10.59
N LEU A 120 -1.05 -0.88 11.03
CA LEU A 120 -1.00 -1.27 12.45
C LEU A 120 -0.09 -0.35 13.28
N ARG A 121 1.07 0.02 12.75
CA ARG A 121 2.06 0.86 13.46
C ARG A 121 1.88 2.37 13.24
N ASN A 122 0.88 2.79 12.47
CA ASN A 122 0.64 4.19 12.08
C ASN A 122 1.89 4.90 11.52
N ARG A 123 2.74 4.17 10.78
CA ARG A 123 3.95 4.71 10.14
C ARG A 123 3.66 4.93 8.65
N HIS A 124 3.69 6.20 8.22
CA HIS A 124 3.32 6.57 6.86
C HIS A 124 4.34 6.12 5.79
N GLU A 125 5.60 5.87 6.18
CA GLU A 125 6.68 5.43 5.27
C GLU A 125 6.36 4.13 4.53
N PHE A 126 5.69 3.17 5.18
CA PHE A 126 5.39 1.86 4.59
C PHE A 126 4.21 1.85 3.61
N PHE A 127 3.47 2.95 3.49
CA PHE A 127 2.35 3.05 2.55
C PHE A 127 2.80 3.31 1.11
N ILE A 128 3.95 3.97 0.94
CA ILE A 128 4.42 4.45 -0.37
C ILE A 128 4.69 3.28 -1.34
N PRO A 129 5.42 2.21 -0.95
CA PRO A 129 5.72 1.11 -1.86
C PRO A 129 4.45 0.44 -2.40
N TRP A 130 3.46 0.19 -1.53
CA TRP A 130 2.19 -0.41 -1.94
C TRP A 130 1.41 0.48 -2.91
N MET A 131 1.28 1.78 -2.62
CA MET A 131 0.55 2.70 -3.50
C MET A 131 1.16 2.80 -4.90
N VAL A 132 2.49 2.70 -5.01
CA VAL A 132 3.21 2.73 -6.29
C VAL A 132 2.99 1.43 -7.05
N VAL A 133 3.14 0.28 -6.40
CA VAL A 133 2.92 -1.04 -7.02
C VAL A 133 1.47 -1.20 -7.49
N ASP A 134 0.49 -0.81 -6.68
CA ASP A 134 -0.94 -0.88 -7.02
C ASP A 134 -1.30 0.09 -8.18
N PHE A 135 -0.66 1.27 -8.25
CA PHE A 135 -0.84 2.20 -9.37
C PHE A 135 -0.32 1.63 -10.70
N PHE A 136 0.89 1.07 -10.71
CA PHE A 136 1.41 0.44 -11.93
C PHE A 136 0.65 -0.85 -12.29
N GLY A 137 0.22 -1.62 -11.29
CA GLY A 137 -0.60 -2.81 -11.48
C GLY A 137 -1.96 -2.51 -12.10
N THR A 138 -2.66 -1.48 -11.61
CA THR A 138 -3.94 -1.04 -12.17
C THR A 138 -3.81 -0.50 -13.58
N LEU A 139 -2.72 0.22 -13.89
CA LEU A 139 -2.41 0.67 -15.26
C LEU A 139 -2.17 -0.54 -16.19
N ALA A 140 -1.35 -1.50 -15.78
CA ALA A 140 -1.07 -2.70 -16.56
C ALA A 140 -2.35 -3.50 -16.84
N ILE A 141 -3.19 -3.74 -15.82
CA ILE A 141 -4.47 -4.43 -15.98
C ILE A 141 -5.40 -3.62 -16.92
N GLY A 142 -5.47 -2.30 -16.75
CA GLY A 142 -6.24 -1.43 -17.63
C GLY A 142 -5.80 -1.54 -19.10
N SER A 143 -4.49 -1.63 -19.36
CA SER A 143 -3.96 -1.81 -20.72
C SER A 143 -4.35 -3.15 -21.34
N VAL A 144 -4.34 -4.22 -20.54
CA VAL A 144 -4.75 -5.57 -21.00
C VAL A 144 -6.24 -5.60 -21.28
N VAL A 145 -7.07 -5.03 -20.39
CA VAL A 145 -8.52 -4.95 -20.58
C VAL A 145 -8.85 -4.15 -21.84
N LEU A 146 -8.17 -3.04 -22.08
CA LEU A 146 -8.38 -2.23 -23.29
C LEU A 146 -7.94 -2.98 -24.55
N ALA A 147 -6.81 -3.68 -24.51
CA ALA A 147 -6.36 -4.52 -25.62
C ALA A 147 -7.35 -5.65 -25.93
N CYS A 148 -7.92 -6.30 -24.91
CA CYS A 148 -8.97 -7.31 -25.07
C CYS A 148 -10.26 -6.70 -25.64
N GLY A 149 -10.67 -5.51 -25.17
CA GLY A 149 -11.85 -4.82 -25.69
C GLY A 149 -11.74 -4.37 -27.14
N CYS A 150 -10.53 -4.17 -27.67
CA CYS A 150 -10.31 -3.82 -29.07
C CYS A 150 -10.30 -5.03 -30.02
N ASN A 151 -10.30 -6.27 -29.49
CA ASN A 151 -10.24 -7.46 -30.32
C ASN A 151 -11.65 -8.03 -30.55
N ASP A 152 -12.09 -8.10 -31.81
CA ASP A 152 -13.43 -8.56 -32.19
C ASP A 152 -13.72 -10.00 -31.71
N SER A 153 -12.67 -10.81 -31.50
CA SER A 153 -12.78 -12.19 -31.00
C SER A 153 -13.28 -12.30 -29.55
N THR A 154 -13.26 -11.23 -28.76
CA THR A 154 -13.61 -11.26 -27.33
C THR A 154 -15.14 -11.26 -27.10
N TYR A 155 -15.92 -10.79 -28.07
CA TYR A 155 -17.38 -10.64 -27.95
C TYR A 155 -18.19 -11.89 -28.31
N GLN A 156 -17.52 -13.02 -28.55
CA GLN A 156 -18.19 -14.25 -28.98
C GLN A 156 -19.11 -14.88 -27.90
N TYR A 157 -18.89 -14.56 -26.62
CA TYR A 157 -19.57 -15.21 -25.50
C TYR A 157 -20.32 -14.25 -24.54
N VAL A 158 -20.10 -12.93 -24.62
CA VAL A 158 -20.67 -11.94 -23.70
C VAL A 158 -21.12 -10.72 -24.49
N ALA A 159 -22.29 -10.17 -24.16
CA ALA A 159 -22.76 -8.92 -24.77
C ALA A 159 -21.78 -7.78 -24.48
N GLU A 160 -21.46 -6.97 -25.49
CA GLU A 160 -20.44 -5.91 -25.42
C GLU A 160 -20.61 -5.01 -24.18
N TRP A 161 -21.85 -4.64 -23.86
CA TRP A 161 -22.17 -3.74 -22.76
C TRP A 161 -21.97 -4.37 -21.37
N GLU A 162 -22.10 -5.69 -21.25
CA GLU A 162 -21.87 -6.41 -19.99
C GLU A 162 -20.37 -6.48 -19.67
N TYR A 163 -19.54 -6.76 -20.68
CA TYR A 163 -18.08 -6.76 -20.54
C TYR A 163 -17.56 -5.39 -20.10
N TRP A 164 -17.98 -4.33 -20.82
CA TRP A 164 -17.59 -2.96 -20.50
C TRP A 164 -18.13 -2.52 -19.14
N GLY A 165 -19.36 -2.89 -18.79
CA GLY A 165 -19.95 -2.63 -17.48
C GLY A 165 -19.14 -3.26 -16.34
N PHE A 166 -18.83 -4.56 -16.46
CA PHE A 166 -18.05 -5.30 -15.47
C PHE A 166 -16.64 -4.72 -15.30
N CYS A 167 -15.96 -4.44 -16.40
CA CYS A 167 -14.62 -3.85 -16.38
C CYS A 167 -14.62 -2.46 -15.72
N THR A 168 -15.63 -1.63 -16.02
CA THR A 168 -15.79 -0.30 -15.42
C THR A 168 -16.02 -0.38 -13.91
N ILE A 169 -16.88 -1.31 -13.45
CA ILE A 169 -17.14 -1.52 -12.03
C ILE A 169 -15.87 -1.98 -11.29
N MET A 170 -15.13 -2.93 -11.86
CA MET A 170 -13.85 -3.40 -11.32
C MET A 170 -12.82 -2.27 -11.21
N PHE A 171 -12.73 -1.40 -12.22
CA PHE A 171 -11.82 -0.26 -12.21
C PHE A 171 -12.21 0.76 -11.14
N ILE A 172 -13.50 1.10 -11.05
CA ILE A 172 -14.02 2.02 -10.03
C ILE A 172 -13.72 1.46 -8.62
N PHE A 173 -13.95 0.17 -8.38
CA PHE A 173 -13.66 -0.46 -7.11
C PHE A 173 -12.16 -0.40 -6.73
N ASN A 174 -11.26 -0.65 -7.69
CA ASN A 174 -9.83 -0.50 -7.42
C ASN A 174 -9.44 0.96 -7.15
N ALA A 175 -10.01 1.90 -7.90
CA ALA A 175 -9.77 3.33 -7.70
C ALA A 175 -10.29 3.83 -6.34
N THR A 176 -11.44 3.33 -5.86
CA THR A 176 -11.97 3.69 -4.53
C THR A 176 -11.07 3.15 -3.42
N VAL A 177 -10.62 1.89 -3.50
CA VAL A 177 -9.69 1.30 -2.53
C VAL A 177 -8.39 2.12 -2.47
N TRP A 178 -7.82 2.45 -3.62
CA TRP A 178 -6.61 3.27 -3.70
C TRP A 178 -6.84 4.67 -3.10
N CYS A 179 -7.98 5.30 -3.38
CA CYS A 179 -8.35 6.61 -2.84
C CYS A 179 -8.47 6.59 -1.32
N VAL A 180 -9.14 5.58 -0.74
CA VAL A 180 -9.29 5.42 0.72
C VAL A 180 -7.92 5.32 1.38
N ILE A 181 -7.01 4.48 0.85
CA ILE A 181 -5.65 4.33 1.40
C ILE A 181 -4.85 5.62 1.25
N ARG A 182 -4.97 6.32 0.12
CA ARG A 182 -4.30 7.61 -0.09
C ARG A 182 -4.80 8.68 0.88
N LEU A 183 -6.09 8.71 1.19
CA LEU A 183 -6.67 9.62 2.18
C LEU A 183 -6.19 9.27 3.59
N PHE A 184 -6.10 7.98 3.92
CA PHE A 184 -5.50 7.52 5.17
C PHE A 184 -4.03 7.94 5.29
N TYR A 185 -3.24 7.76 4.22
CA TYR A 185 -1.85 8.22 4.15
C TYR A 185 -1.73 9.74 4.35
N LYS A 186 -2.53 10.55 3.63
CA LYS A 186 -2.52 12.01 3.78
C LYS A 186 -2.89 12.44 5.20
N ASN A 187 -3.87 11.77 5.81
CA ASN A 187 -4.26 12.04 7.20
C ASN A 187 -3.11 11.75 8.16
N LEU A 188 -2.44 10.59 8.04
CA LEU A 188 -1.26 10.26 8.85
C LEU A 188 -0.12 11.27 8.68
N VAL A 189 0.16 11.71 7.45
CA VAL A 189 1.20 12.74 7.19
C VAL A 189 0.82 14.08 7.81
N HIS A 190 -0.45 14.47 7.72
CA HIS A 190 -0.92 15.70 8.33
C HIS A 190 -0.80 15.65 9.87
N MET A 191 -1.22 14.54 10.49
CA MET A 191 -1.13 14.35 11.94
C MET A 191 0.32 14.27 12.44
N THR A 192 1.24 13.71 11.65
CA THR A 192 2.67 13.68 12.00
C THR A 192 3.32 15.06 11.89
N LYS A 193 2.99 15.84 10.86
CA LYS A 193 3.43 17.25 10.76
C LYS A 193 2.89 18.11 11.90
N LEU A 194 1.62 17.96 12.26
CA LEU A 194 1.05 18.66 13.41
C LEU A 194 1.73 18.25 14.72
N ARG A 195 2.05 16.96 14.88
CA ARG A 195 2.83 16.49 16.03
C ARG A 195 4.19 17.15 16.10
N GLU A 196 4.90 17.31 14.97
CA GLU A 196 6.21 17.97 14.89
C GLU A 196 6.15 19.47 15.17
N VAL A 197 5.11 20.16 14.68
CA VAL A 197 4.90 21.59 14.92
C VAL A 197 4.46 21.88 16.35
N ALA A 198 3.67 20.99 16.98
CA ALA A 198 3.25 21.13 18.38
C ALA A 198 4.41 20.96 19.39
N ILE A 199 5.57 20.46 18.95
CA ILE A 199 6.80 20.39 19.78
C ILE A 199 7.55 21.74 19.80
N VAL A 200 7.06 22.77 19.09
CA VAL A 200 7.66 24.09 19.05
C VAL A 200 7.21 24.90 20.29
N ALA A 201 8.15 25.03 21.22
CA ALA A 201 8.22 25.88 22.43
C ALA A 201 6.97 26.69 22.83
N ILE A 202 6.34 26.28 23.94
CA ILE A 202 5.45 27.14 24.73
C ILE A 202 6.33 28.14 25.50
N PRO A 203 6.18 29.47 25.30
CA PRO A 203 6.76 30.45 26.22
C PRO A 203 6.11 30.29 27.59
N CYS A 204 6.90 30.08 28.65
CA CYS A 204 6.35 30.04 30.01
C CYS A 204 5.62 31.36 30.31
N PRO A 205 4.46 31.32 31.01
CA PRO A 205 3.90 32.53 31.59
C PRO A 205 4.92 33.10 32.59
N ALA A 206 5.21 34.39 32.48
CA ALA A 206 6.15 35.09 33.34
C ALA A 206 5.84 34.80 34.82
N ALA A 207 6.84 34.34 35.57
CA ALA A 207 6.74 34.19 37.00
C ALA A 207 6.29 35.53 37.60
N VAL A 208 5.12 35.54 38.23
CA VAL A 208 4.61 36.68 38.98
C VAL A 208 5.64 37.00 40.07
N PRO A 209 6.18 38.24 40.15
CA PRO A 209 7.12 38.59 41.21
C PRO A 209 6.39 38.50 42.56
N PRO A 210 7.02 37.92 43.61
CA PRO A 210 6.39 37.83 44.91
C PRO A 210 6.20 39.23 45.48
N THR A 211 4.96 39.63 45.67
CA THR A 211 4.60 40.68 46.62
C THR A 211 4.99 40.21 48.02
N ALA A 212 6.08 40.74 48.57
CA ALA A 212 6.30 40.78 50.00
C ALA A 212 7.26 41.91 50.38
N ASN A 213 6.73 42.82 51.19
CA ASN A 213 7.48 43.76 52.02
C ASN A 213 8.66 43.06 52.73
N GLY A 214 9.84 43.67 52.75
CA GLY A 214 10.90 43.26 53.68
C GLY A 214 12.32 43.63 53.26
N ALA A 215 12.79 44.76 53.79
CA ALA A 215 14.15 45.08 54.22
C ALA A 215 15.37 44.58 53.41
N CYS A 216 16.09 45.57 52.88
CA CYS A 216 17.49 45.53 52.49
C CYS A 216 18.43 45.09 53.62
N SER A 217 19.44 44.26 53.29
CA SER A 217 20.75 44.31 53.95
C SER A 217 21.86 43.85 53.00
N ASN A 218 22.90 44.67 52.93
CA ASN A 218 24.10 44.51 52.11
C ASN A 218 25.07 43.52 52.74
N THR A 219 25.84 42.77 51.93
CA THR A 219 27.27 42.53 52.22
C THR A 219 28.06 42.34 50.92
N THR A 220 29.25 42.92 50.92
CA THR A 220 30.13 43.30 49.80
C THR A 220 31.34 42.37 49.70
N THR A 221 31.77 41.95 48.50
CA THR A 221 33.20 41.91 48.08
C THR A 221 33.43 41.62 46.58
N SER A 222 33.81 42.68 45.85
CA SER A 222 34.83 42.81 44.79
C SER A 222 35.32 41.61 43.95
N SER A 223 35.17 41.68 42.62
CA SER A 223 36.28 42.01 41.69
C SER A 223 35.83 42.13 40.21
N THR A 224 36.37 43.16 39.56
CA THR A 224 36.36 43.66 38.17
C THR A 224 36.68 42.58 37.10
N THR A 225 36.28 42.59 35.81
CA THR A 225 36.04 43.67 34.83
C THR A 225 35.34 43.12 33.56
N ASN A 226 34.42 43.91 32.97
CA ASN A 226 34.12 44.14 31.53
C ASN A 226 33.67 42.96 30.61
N THR A 227 32.68 43.05 29.72
CA THR A 227 31.72 44.07 29.25
C THR A 227 30.79 43.35 28.25
N GLY A 228 29.47 43.47 28.39
CA GLY A 228 28.51 42.96 27.39
C GLY A 228 27.07 42.87 27.89
N LYS A 229 26.37 44.01 27.98
CA LYS A 229 24.89 44.10 28.05
C LYS A 229 24.31 43.54 26.73
N CYS A 230 23.22 42.76 26.71
CA CYS A 230 21.86 43.15 27.09
C CYS A 230 21.01 42.00 27.70
N PRO A 231 19.92 42.34 28.41
CA PRO A 231 19.16 41.48 29.30
C PRO A 231 18.01 40.74 28.57
N ASN A 232 17.44 39.71 29.21
CA ASN A 232 16.27 38.92 28.78
C ASN A 232 16.53 37.60 28.03
N GLY A 233 17.50 36.81 28.48
CA GLY A 233 17.52 35.38 28.17
C GLY A 233 16.53 34.63 29.06
N ILE A 234 15.29 34.45 28.61
CA ILE A 234 14.34 33.52 29.26
C ILE A 234 14.99 32.13 29.21
N PRO A 235 15.14 31.42 30.34
CA PRO A 235 15.68 30.06 30.31
C PRO A 235 14.67 29.15 29.62
N HIS A 236 14.98 28.72 28.40
CA HIS A 236 14.19 27.73 27.69
C HIS A 236 14.46 26.34 28.29
N HIS A 237 13.47 25.77 28.97
CA HIS A 237 13.53 24.36 29.38
C HIS A 237 12.70 23.53 28.41
N TYR A 238 13.36 22.66 27.64
CA TYR A 238 12.67 21.73 26.75
C TYR A 238 12.19 20.53 27.58
N ARG A 239 10.89 20.47 27.90
CA ARG A 239 10.26 19.26 28.45
C ARG A 239 9.41 18.63 27.37
N LYS A 240 9.74 17.39 26.99
CA LYS A 240 8.97 16.61 26.02
C LYS A 240 7.70 16.13 26.70
N GLU A 241 6.61 16.89 26.56
CA GLU A 241 5.30 16.51 27.09
C GLU A 241 4.41 15.92 25.99
N ASN A 242 3.84 14.75 26.27
CA ASN A 242 2.98 14.00 25.36
C ASN A 242 1.62 14.71 25.31
N MET A 243 1.35 15.51 24.28
CA MET A 243 0.04 16.16 24.08
C MET A 243 -0.68 15.59 22.85
N HIS A 244 -2.01 15.57 22.89
CA HIS A 244 -2.86 15.24 21.74
C HIS A 244 -3.97 16.29 21.57
N LEU A 245 -4.41 16.51 20.32
CA LEU A 245 -5.44 17.50 20.00
C LEU A 245 -6.82 16.81 19.95
N SER A 246 -7.77 17.30 20.77
CA SER A 246 -9.16 16.83 20.84
C SER A 246 -10.11 17.96 20.42
N ASP A 247 -11.40 17.68 20.18
CA ASP A 247 -12.47 18.63 19.76
C ASP A 247 -12.69 19.88 20.66
N GLY A 248 -11.84 20.12 21.66
CA GLY A 248 -11.81 21.33 22.49
C GLY A 248 -10.42 21.96 22.65
N GLY A 249 -9.46 21.63 21.78
CA GLY A 249 -8.09 22.16 21.81
C GLY A 249 -7.03 21.14 22.27
N LEU A 250 -5.83 21.65 22.56
CA LEU A 250 -4.64 20.86 22.91
C LEU A 250 -4.76 20.34 24.34
N LYS A 251 -4.85 19.00 24.49
CA LYS A 251 -4.95 18.34 25.80
C LYS A 251 -3.68 17.58 26.13
N HIS A 252 -3.30 17.60 27.40
CA HIS A 252 -2.22 16.79 27.94
C HIS A 252 -2.63 15.31 27.88
N ILE A 253 -1.74 14.42 27.45
CA ILE A 253 -1.90 12.99 27.72
C ILE A 253 -1.61 12.82 29.21
N LEU A 254 -2.64 13.08 30.02
CA LEU A 254 -2.69 12.50 31.35
C LEU A 254 -2.59 10.99 31.11
N PHE A 255 -1.53 10.37 31.62
CA PHE A 255 -1.54 8.95 31.91
C PHE A 255 -2.63 8.75 32.97
N ASP A 256 -3.89 8.78 32.55
CA ASP A 256 -4.98 8.18 33.29
C ASP A 256 -5.18 6.81 32.68
N ALA A 257 -4.98 5.79 33.51
CA ALA A 257 -4.98 4.38 33.15
C ALA A 257 -6.42 3.88 32.83
N ASN A 258 -7.24 4.68 32.15
CA ASN A 258 -8.68 4.43 32.02
C ASN A 258 -9.23 4.50 30.59
N GLU A 259 -8.38 4.59 29.55
CA GLU A 259 -8.82 4.40 28.15
C GLU A 259 -9.17 2.93 27.80
N ALA A 260 -9.20 2.03 28.79
CA ALA A 260 -9.64 0.65 28.64
C ALA A 260 -11.18 0.47 28.69
N ASN A 261 -11.97 1.55 28.84
CA ASN A 261 -13.41 1.44 29.13
C ASN A 261 -14.36 1.91 28.02
N TYR A 262 -13.93 1.93 26.76
CA TYR A 262 -14.83 2.14 25.61
C TYR A 262 -15.20 0.84 24.88
N LEU A 263 -14.98 -0.30 25.54
CA LEU A 263 -15.48 -1.61 25.11
C LEU A 263 -16.51 -2.11 26.13
N VAL A 264 -17.68 -1.47 26.14
CA VAL A 264 -18.98 -2.09 26.48
C VAL A 264 -20.01 -1.58 25.48
#